data_AF-A0A851D029-F1
#
_entry.id   AF-A0A851D029-F1
#
_cell.length_a   1.000
_cell.length_b   1.000
_cell.length_c   1.000
_cell.angle_alpha   90.00
_cell.angle_beta   90.00
_cell.angle_gamma   90.00
#
_symmetry.space_group_name_H-M   'P 1'
#
loop_
_entity.id
_entity.type
_entity.pdbx_description
1 polymer ?
#
loop_
_entity_poly.entity_id
_entity_poly.type
_entity_poly.pdbx_seq_one_letter_code
_entity_poly.pdbx_strand_id
1 'polypeptide(L)'
;DPNNYYHRRNEMTTTDNLDFKHHNYKEMRQVGKEADVVGCPEEIFLPTFSSNLKIICLDLITVLLRVFSTGEPEFHYIAGAHGNEVLGRELILLLMQFMCQEYLAGNPRIVHLIEDTRIHLLPSVNPDGYDKAYKAGSELGGWSLGRWTQDGIDINNNFPDLNSLLWESEDQKKSKRKVPNHHIPIPDW
;
A
#
# COMPACT_ATOMS: atom_id res chain seq x y z
N ASP A 1 -13.75 -33.14 10.90
CA ASP A 1 -14.67 -33.29 12.02
C ASP A 1 -15.73 -32.19 11.92
N PRO A 2 -17.01 -32.54 11.66
CA PRO A 2 -18.11 -31.56 11.55
C PRO A 2 -18.43 -30.82 12.86
N ASN A 3 -17.78 -31.14 13.98
CA ASN A 3 -17.97 -30.49 15.28
C ASN A 3 -16.86 -29.51 15.70
N ASN A 4 -15.94 -29.14 14.80
CA ASN A 4 -14.92 -28.15 15.16
C ASN A 4 -15.53 -26.74 15.26
N TYR A 5 -15.71 -26.27 16.51
CA TYR A 5 -16.31 -24.99 16.89
C TYR A 5 -15.70 -23.77 16.16
N TYR A 6 -14.42 -23.85 15.76
CA TYR A 6 -13.71 -22.77 15.07
C TYR A 6 -14.07 -22.60 13.59
N HIS A 7 -14.68 -23.60 12.93
CA HIS A 7 -15.05 -23.49 11.52
C HIS A 7 -16.30 -22.60 11.31
N ARG A 8 -17.24 -22.58 12.26
CA ARG A 8 -18.56 -21.99 12.03
C ARG A 8 -18.67 -20.48 12.23
N ARG A 9 -17.63 -19.82 12.79
CA ARG A 9 -17.64 -18.36 13.07
C ARG A 9 -16.87 -17.51 12.06
N ASN A 10 -16.13 -18.13 11.14
CA ASN A 10 -15.23 -17.45 10.20
C ASN A 10 -15.47 -17.85 8.73
N GLU A 11 -16.61 -18.48 8.42
CA GLU A 11 -17.00 -18.65 7.02
C GLU A 11 -17.34 -17.27 6.45
N MET A 12 -16.33 -16.65 5.82
CA MET A 12 -16.51 -15.51 4.93
C MET A 12 -17.44 -15.99 3.81
N THR A 13 -18.65 -15.46 3.76
CA THR A 13 -19.60 -15.75 2.68
C THR A 13 -19.16 -15.02 1.42
N THR A 14 -18.13 -15.51 0.74
CA THR A 14 -17.70 -14.86 -0.50
C THR A 14 -18.34 -15.54 -1.71
N THR A 15 -19.39 -14.90 -2.23
CA THR A 15 -19.82 -15.05 -3.64
C THR A 15 -19.19 -13.91 -4.43
N ASP A 16 -17.85 -13.77 -4.30
CA ASP A 16 -17.07 -12.57 -4.59
C ASP A 16 -17.43 -11.91 -5.92
N ASN A 17 -18.20 -10.82 -5.85
CA ASN A 17 -18.36 -9.90 -6.97
C ASN A 17 -17.24 -8.85 -6.90
N LEU A 18 -15.99 -9.32 -7.03
CA LEU A 18 -14.79 -8.49 -7.04
C LEU A 18 -14.26 -8.37 -8.47
N ASP A 19 -13.68 -7.23 -8.82
CA ASP A 19 -13.12 -6.99 -10.17
C ASP A 19 -11.75 -7.67 -10.33
N PHE A 20 -11.73 -8.95 -10.71
CA PHE A 20 -10.51 -9.72 -10.96
C PHE A 20 -9.95 -9.43 -12.36
N LYS A 21 -9.12 -8.40 -12.47
CA LYS A 21 -8.34 -8.09 -13.68
C LYS A 21 -7.10 -7.27 -13.33
N HIS A 22 -6.27 -7.01 -14.34
CA HIS A 22 -5.26 -5.97 -14.24
C HIS A 22 -5.87 -4.61 -14.53
N HIS A 23 -5.81 -3.70 -13.57
CA HIS A 23 -6.40 -2.37 -13.71
C HIS A 23 -5.36 -1.40 -14.23
N ASN A 24 -5.58 -0.79 -15.41
CA ASN A 24 -4.76 0.34 -15.81
C ASN A 24 -4.94 1.53 -14.84
N TYR A 25 -4.13 2.58 -14.97
CA TYR A 25 -4.19 3.72 -14.03
C TYR A 25 -5.57 4.37 -13.92
N LYS A 26 -6.29 4.51 -15.05
CA LYS A 26 -7.65 5.08 -15.05
C LYS A 26 -8.65 4.17 -14.35
N GLU A 27 -8.57 2.86 -14.61
CA GLU A 27 -9.44 1.87 -13.99
C GLU A 27 -9.20 1.77 -12.48
N MET A 28 -7.94 1.76 -12.03
CA MET A 28 -7.62 1.76 -10.59
C MET A 28 -8.23 2.97 -9.88
N ARG A 29 -8.12 4.16 -10.48
CA ARG A 29 -8.75 5.38 -9.94
C ARG A 29 -10.28 5.30 -9.95
N GLN A 30 -10.85 4.52 -10.87
CA GLN A 30 -12.29 4.30 -10.94
C GLN A 30 -12.76 3.38 -9.81
N VAL A 31 -12.01 2.33 -9.46
CA VAL A 31 -12.34 1.44 -8.32
C VAL A 31 -12.49 2.25 -7.02
N GLY A 32 -11.56 3.17 -6.73
CA GLY A 32 -11.68 4.03 -5.55
C GLY A 32 -12.94 4.90 -5.58
N LYS A 33 -13.26 5.51 -6.74
CA LYS A 33 -14.49 6.32 -6.88
C LYS A 33 -15.76 5.51 -6.71
N GLU A 34 -15.77 4.26 -7.15
CA GLU A 34 -16.95 3.39 -7.02
C GLU A 34 -17.21 3.02 -5.56
N ALA A 35 -16.16 2.82 -4.77
CA ALA A 35 -16.27 2.58 -3.33
C ALA A 35 -16.90 3.78 -2.59
N ASP A 36 -16.52 5.01 -2.95
CA ASP A 36 -17.13 6.25 -2.43
C ASP A 36 -18.63 6.33 -2.74
N VAL A 37 -19.03 6.00 -3.98
CA VAL A 37 -20.43 6.06 -4.42
C VAL A 37 -21.34 5.05 -3.69
N VAL A 38 -20.82 3.87 -3.34
CA VAL A 38 -21.62 2.82 -2.66
C VAL A 38 -21.70 3.02 -1.14
N GLY A 39 -21.17 4.12 -0.62
CA GLY A 39 -21.25 4.46 0.80
C GLY A 39 -20.28 3.67 1.67
N CYS A 40 -19.19 3.15 1.08
CA CYS A 40 -18.10 2.63 1.87
C CYS A 40 -17.38 3.78 2.56
N PRO A 41 -16.97 3.59 3.82
CA PRO A 41 -16.32 4.64 4.55
C PRO A 41 -14.87 4.79 4.11
N GLU A 42 -14.68 5.51 3.03
CA GLU A 42 -13.40 5.80 2.44
C GLU A 42 -13.26 7.33 2.31
N GLU A 43 -12.11 7.86 2.73
CA GLU A 43 -11.70 9.20 2.32
C GLU A 43 -10.57 9.01 1.32
N ILE A 44 -10.90 9.14 0.03
CA ILE A 44 -9.89 9.08 -1.03
C ILE A 44 -9.03 10.36 -0.95
N PHE A 45 -7.97 10.32 -0.15
CA PHE A 45 -6.97 11.37 -0.12
C PHE A 45 -5.99 11.15 -1.26
N LEU A 46 -6.08 11.94 -2.32
CA LEU A 46 -5.16 11.90 -3.47
C LEU A 46 -4.04 12.95 -3.32
N PRO A 47 -2.97 12.73 -2.54
CA PRO A 47 -1.88 13.68 -2.48
C PRO A 47 -1.10 13.61 -3.78
N THR A 48 -1.24 14.64 -4.62
CA THR A 48 -0.30 14.87 -5.70
C THR A 48 0.97 15.47 -5.09
N PHE A 49 1.92 14.63 -4.70
CA PHE A 49 3.26 15.10 -4.35
C PHE A 49 3.97 15.50 -5.65
N SER A 50 3.86 16.77 -6.02
CA SER A 50 4.71 17.37 -7.03
C SER A 50 5.30 18.67 -6.49
N SER A 51 6.58 18.66 -6.14
CA SER A 51 7.45 19.82 -6.29
C SER A 51 8.91 19.42 -6.10
N ASN A 52 9.69 19.65 -7.17
CA ASN A 52 11.15 19.77 -7.21
C ASN A 52 12.05 18.56 -6.90
N LEU A 53 11.52 17.42 -6.47
CA LEU A 53 12.17 16.10 -6.55
C LEU A 53 11.22 15.17 -7.29
N LYS A 54 11.63 14.73 -8.49
CA LYS A 54 10.77 14.08 -9.48
C LYS A 54 10.43 12.63 -9.09
N ILE A 55 9.46 12.48 -8.19
CA ILE A 55 8.70 11.24 -8.02
C ILE A 55 7.23 11.60 -8.27
N ILE A 56 6.62 11.03 -9.30
CA ILE A 56 5.26 11.33 -9.74
C ILE A 56 4.28 10.31 -9.13
N CYS A 57 3.35 10.87 -8.33
CA CYS A 57 2.04 10.39 -7.89
C CYS A 57 1.94 9.09 -7.05
N LEU A 58 1.85 9.26 -5.72
CA LEU A 58 1.22 8.31 -4.81
C LEU A 58 -0.31 8.47 -4.89
N ASP A 59 -1.00 7.52 -5.52
CA ASP A 59 -2.45 7.35 -5.34
C ASP A 59 -2.68 6.60 -4.04
N LEU A 60 -2.70 7.33 -2.92
CA LEU A 60 -3.00 6.77 -1.63
C LEU A 60 -4.53 6.63 -1.51
N ILE A 61 -5.05 5.41 -1.46
CA ILE A 61 -6.46 5.20 -1.15
C ILE A 61 -6.53 5.00 0.36
N THR A 62 -6.99 5.99 1.11
CA THR A 62 -7.18 5.81 2.54
C THR A 62 -8.59 5.35 2.81
N VAL A 63 -8.74 4.17 3.43
CA VAL A 63 -10.02 3.73 3.97
C VAL A 63 -10.13 4.40 5.34
N LEU A 64 -10.69 5.61 5.40
CA LEU A 64 -10.96 6.32 6.66
C LEU A 64 -12.45 6.32 6.94
N LEU A 65 -12.79 5.77 8.11
CA LEU A 65 -14.08 6.00 8.74
C LEU A 65 -14.17 7.34 9.46
N ARG A 66 -13.05 8.05 9.73
CA ARG A 66 -13.10 9.22 10.63
C ARG A 66 -11.90 10.16 10.64
N VAL A 67 -12.18 11.36 11.15
CA VAL A 67 -11.22 12.36 11.65
C VAL A 67 -10.37 11.74 12.75
N PHE A 68 -9.05 11.97 12.70
CA PHE A 68 -8.04 11.48 13.65
C PHE A 68 -8.54 11.46 15.10
N SER A 69 -8.64 10.27 15.69
CA SER A 69 -8.83 10.10 17.13
C SER A 69 -7.49 9.80 17.81
N THR A 70 -7.23 10.46 18.93
CA THR A 70 -6.01 10.20 19.69
C THR A 70 -6.05 8.79 20.27
N GLY A 71 -5.08 7.95 19.91
CA GLY A 71 -4.94 6.58 20.43
C GLY A 71 -5.37 5.47 19.46
N GLU A 72 -5.94 5.80 18.29
CA GLU A 72 -6.18 4.82 17.23
C GLU A 72 -4.85 4.44 16.54
N PRO A 73 -4.55 3.14 16.36
CA PRO A 73 -3.38 2.70 15.60
C PRO A 73 -3.52 3.02 14.11
N GLU A 74 -2.42 3.41 13.47
CA GLU A 74 -2.33 3.59 12.03
C GLU A 74 -1.60 2.42 11.37
N PHE A 75 -2.16 1.94 10.27
CA PHE A 75 -1.65 0.81 9.50
C PHE A 75 -1.59 1.18 8.01
N HIS A 76 -0.56 0.71 7.30
CA HIS A 76 -0.52 0.85 5.85
C HIS A 76 -0.14 -0.44 5.13
N TYR A 77 -0.68 -0.61 3.93
CA TYR A 77 -0.14 -1.49 2.91
C TYR A 77 0.30 -0.69 1.70
N ILE A 78 1.47 -1.05 1.17
CA ILE A 78 2.07 -0.39 0.02
C ILE A 78 2.47 -1.45 -0.99
N ALA A 79 2.13 -1.23 -2.27
CA ALA A 79 2.53 -2.07 -3.38
C ALA A 79 2.96 -1.24 -4.60
N GLY A 80 3.51 -1.93 -5.60
CA GLY A 80 3.88 -1.33 -6.87
C GLY A 80 5.06 -0.36 -6.78
N ALA A 81 6.01 -0.58 -5.86
CA ALA A 81 7.30 0.14 -5.85
C ALA A 81 8.08 -0.15 -7.14
N HIS A 82 8.10 -1.43 -7.55
CA HIS A 82 8.42 -1.80 -8.91
C HIS A 82 7.12 -1.91 -9.70
N GLY A 83 7.00 -1.16 -10.79
CA GLY A 83 5.77 -1.09 -11.56
C GLY A 83 5.39 -2.41 -12.23
N ASN A 84 6.35 -3.28 -12.54
CA ASN A 84 6.13 -4.60 -13.12
C ASN A 84 5.81 -5.72 -12.11
N GLU A 85 5.89 -5.45 -10.81
CA GLU A 85 5.55 -6.41 -9.74
C GLU A 85 4.06 -6.26 -9.38
N VAL A 86 3.19 -6.63 -10.33
CA VAL A 86 1.77 -6.22 -10.36
C VAL A 86 0.88 -6.89 -9.31
N LEU A 87 1.21 -8.09 -8.83
CA LEU A 87 0.31 -8.87 -7.97
C LEU A 87 -0.10 -8.11 -6.70
N GLY A 88 0.84 -7.43 -6.04
CA GLY A 88 0.53 -6.67 -4.82
C GLY A 88 -0.45 -5.52 -5.05
N ARG A 89 -0.37 -4.86 -6.21
CA ARG A 89 -1.28 -3.78 -6.61
C ARG A 89 -2.72 -4.29 -6.67
N GLU A 90 -2.93 -5.39 -7.38
CA GLU A 90 -4.28 -5.97 -7.55
C GLU A 90 -4.82 -6.55 -6.23
N LEU A 91 -3.97 -7.17 -5.41
CA LEU A 91 -4.37 -7.65 -4.09
C LEU A 91 -4.83 -6.51 -3.16
N ILE A 92 -4.20 -5.34 -3.22
CA ILE A 92 -4.65 -4.17 -2.45
C ILE A 92 -6.01 -3.66 -2.96
N LEU A 93 -6.23 -3.62 -4.27
CA LEU A 93 -7.54 -3.23 -4.84
C LEU A 93 -8.66 -4.22 -4.50
N LEU A 94 -8.35 -5.52 -4.50
CA LEU A 94 -9.28 -6.57 -4.08
C LEU A 94 -9.55 -6.49 -2.57
N LEU A 95 -8.52 -6.24 -1.76
CA LEU A 95 -8.68 -6.05 -0.31
C LEU A 95 -9.60 -4.87 0.00
N MET A 96 -9.44 -3.75 -0.71
CA MET A 96 -10.30 -2.59 -0.58
C MET A 96 -11.77 -2.92 -0.88
N GLN A 97 -12.03 -3.53 -2.04
CA GLN A 97 -13.39 -3.97 -2.42
C GLN A 97 -13.98 -4.95 -1.40
N PHE A 98 -13.19 -5.93 -0.95
CA PHE A 98 -13.59 -6.90 0.05
C PHE A 98 -13.95 -6.23 1.39
N MET A 99 -13.08 -5.35 1.90
CA MET A 99 -13.31 -4.64 3.15
C MET A 99 -14.58 -3.77 3.08
N CYS A 100 -14.78 -3.09 1.95
CA CYS A 100 -15.97 -2.30 1.65
C CYS A 100 -17.25 -3.16 1.65
N GLN A 101 -17.27 -4.27 0.90
CA GLN A 101 -18.43 -5.17 0.83
C GLN A 101 -18.77 -5.78 2.20
N GLU A 102 -17.76 -6.28 2.92
CA GLU A 102 -17.95 -6.91 4.23
C GLU A 102 -18.34 -5.91 5.32
N TYR A 103 -17.86 -4.67 5.23
CA TYR A 103 -18.29 -3.59 6.11
C TYR A 103 -19.78 -3.29 5.93
N LEU A 104 -20.23 -3.12 4.67
CA LEU A 104 -21.64 -2.91 4.34
C LEU A 104 -22.53 -4.11 4.71
N ALA A 105 -22.00 -5.33 4.62
CA ALA A 105 -22.68 -6.55 5.06
C ALA A 105 -22.76 -6.68 6.59
N GLY A 106 -22.07 -5.81 7.34
CA GLY A 106 -22.06 -5.83 8.80
C GLY A 106 -21.23 -6.97 9.38
N ASN A 107 -20.19 -7.43 8.68
CA ASN A 107 -19.28 -8.45 9.19
C ASN A 107 -18.58 -7.92 10.46
N PRO A 108 -18.78 -8.53 11.64
CA PRO A 108 -18.31 -7.98 12.90
C PRO A 108 -16.78 -7.86 12.97
N ARG A 109 -16.04 -8.74 12.26
CA ARG A 109 -14.58 -8.69 12.21
C ARG A 109 -14.09 -7.50 11.40
N ILE A 110 -14.72 -7.24 10.25
CA ILE A 110 -14.32 -6.16 9.35
C ILE A 110 -14.76 -4.80 9.91
N VAL A 111 -15.98 -4.72 10.46
CA VAL A 111 -16.46 -3.53 11.16
C VAL A 111 -15.50 -3.15 12.29
N HIS A 112 -15.16 -4.09 13.19
CA HIS A 112 -14.20 -3.83 14.26
C HIS A 112 -12.82 -3.41 13.75
N LEU A 113 -12.33 -4.06 12.68
CA LEU A 113 -11.03 -3.71 12.08
C LEU A 113 -11.00 -2.28 11.53
N ILE A 114 -12.06 -1.84 10.84
CA ILE A 114 -12.11 -0.50 10.23
C ILE A 114 -12.46 0.56 11.28
N GLU A 115 -13.29 0.25 12.28
CA GLU A 115 -13.66 1.19 13.34
C GLU A 115 -12.51 1.46 14.33
N ASP A 116 -11.66 0.47 14.61
CA ASP A 116 -10.58 0.60 15.61
C ASP A 116 -9.17 0.79 15.01
N THR A 117 -9.02 0.81 13.68
CA THR A 117 -7.72 1.00 13.02
C THR A 117 -7.82 1.93 11.83
N ARG A 118 -6.87 2.86 11.73
CA ARG A 118 -6.73 3.74 10.56
C ARG A 118 -5.94 3.04 9.46
N ILE A 119 -6.58 2.67 8.36
CA ILE A 119 -5.98 1.84 7.31
C ILE A 119 -5.71 2.63 6.03
N HIS A 120 -4.44 2.68 5.64
CA HIS A 120 -3.96 3.32 4.41
C HIS A 120 -3.58 2.27 3.36
N LEU A 121 -4.23 2.30 2.20
CA LEU A 121 -3.96 1.36 1.10
C LEU A 121 -3.33 2.10 -0.08
N LEU A 122 -2.08 1.79 -0.39
CA LEU A 122 -1.35 2.38 -1.51
C LEU A 122 -1.09 1.31 -2.57
N PRO A 123 -1.99 1.13 -3.55
CA PRO A 123 -1.86 0.09 -4.55
C PRO A 123 -0.70 0.30 -5.52
N SER A 124 -0.20 1.54 -5.67
CA SER A 124 0.82 1.85 -6.68
C SER A 124 1.69 3.03 -6.32
N VAL A 125 2.94 2.75 -5.94
CA VAL A 125 3.98 3.77 -5.74
C VAL A 125 4.61 4.22 -7.07
N ASN A 126 4.74 3.32 -8.05
CA ASN A 126 5.34 3.57 -9.37
C ASN A 126 4.32 3.35 -10.50
N PRO A 127 3.30 4.22 -10.64
CA PRO A 127 2.27 4.07 -11.67
C PRO A 127 2.84 4.18 -13.10
N ASP A 128 3.91 4.97 -13.31
CA ASP A 128 4.55 5.14 -14.61
C ASP A 128 5.26 3.85 -15.07
N GLY A 129 5.96 3.18 -14.15
CA GLY A 129 6.58 1.88 -14.40
C GLY A 129 5.53 0.82 -14.74
N TYR A 130 4.40 0.84 -14.01
CA TYR A 130 3.30 -0.07 -14.28
C TYR A 130 2.65 0.18 -15.64
N ASP A 131 2.40 1.43 -16.04
CA ASP A 131 1.81 1.74 -17.35
C ASP A 131 2.69 1.24 -18.52
N LYS A 132 4.02 1.30 -18.36
CA LYS A 132 4.96 0.70 -19.33
C LYS A 132 4.84 -0.82 -19.39
N ALA A 133 4.83 -1.49 -18.24
CA ALA A 133 4.70 -2.95 -18.17
C ALA A 133 3.34 -3.43 -18.68
N TYR A 134 2.26 -2.74 -18.31
CA TYR A 134 0.89 -3.03 -18.71
C TYR A 134 0.71 -2.95 -20.24
N LYS A 135 1.22 -1.89 -20.87
CA LYS A 135 1.16 -1.72 -22.34
C LYS A 135 1.95 -2.77 -23.10
N ALA A 136 3.08 -3.22 -22.55
CA ALA A 136 3.88 -4.27 -23.16
C ALA A 136 3.20 -5.65 -23.07
N GLY A 137 2.39 -5.85 -22.02
CA GLY A 137 1.72 -7.13 -21.76
C GLY A 137 2.64 -8.15 -21.10
N SER A 138 2.03 -9.18 -20.52
CA SER A 138 2.71 -10.20 -19.71
C SER A 138 3.81 -10.95 -20.48
N GLU A 139 3.58 -11.24 -21.77
CA GLU A 139 4.55 -12.00 -22.59
C GLU A 139 5.85 -11.24 -22.87
N LEU A 140 5.81 -9.90 -22.81
CA LEU A 140 6.97 -9.03 -22.99
C LEU A 140 7.46 -8.44 -21.65
N GLY A 141 6.80 -8.81 -20.55
CA GLY A 141 7.13 -8.42 -19.19
C GLY A 141 8.34 -9.16 -18.66
N GLY A 142 9.53 -8.67 -18.98
CA GLY A 142 10.77 -9.14 -18.36
C GLY A 142 10.97 -8.58 -16.93
N TRP A 143 12.07 -8.99 -16.30
CA TRP A 143 12.47 -8.49 -14.97
C TRP A 143 12.66 -6.97 -14.91
N SER A 144 13.01 -6.34 -16.04
CA SER A 144 13.45 -4.94 -16.12
C SER A 144 12.37 -3.95 -16.56
N LEU A 145 11.50 -4.34 -17.50
CA LEU A 145 10.57 -3.40 -18.14
C LEU A 145 9.49 -2.95 -17.15
N GLY A 146 9.51 -1.66 -16.79
CA GLY A 146 8.57 -1.09 -15.82
C GLY A 146 9.01 -1.20 -14.36
N ARG A 147 10.22 -1.72 -14.08
CA ARG A 147 10.76 -1.83 -12.72
C ARG A 147 11.11 -0.46 -12.11
N TRP A 148 11.89 0.33 -12.82
CA TRP A 148 12.40 1.64 -12.37
C TRP A 148 11.42 2.78 -12.68
N THR A 149 11.65 3.94 -12.07
CA THR A 149 10.96 5.19 -12.44
C THR A 149 11.34 5.63 -13.86
N GLN A 150 10.70 6.69 -14.37
CA GLN A 150 11.07 7.28 -15.65
C GLN A 150 12.54 7.73 -15.72
N ASP A 151 13.10 8.17 -14.59
CA ASP A 151 14.49 8.62 -14.48
C ASP A 151 15.48 7.47 -14.23
N GLY A 152 15.02 6.21 -14.25
CA GLY A 152 15.86 5.03 -14.04
C GLY A 152 16.19 4.74 -12.56
N ILE A 153 15.45 5.35 -11.63
CA ILE A 153 15.66 5.17 -10.18
C ILE A 153 14.91 3.93 -9.70
N ASP A 154 15.58 3.11 -8.89
CA ASP A 154 14.95 2.00 -8.19
C ASP A 154 14.42 2.54 -6.87
N ILE A 155 13.09 2.66 -6.76
CA ILE A 155 12.45 3.26 -5.57
C ILE A 155 12.85 2.50 -4.29
N ASN A 156 12.95 1.17 -4.37
CA ASN A 156 13.27 0.35 -3.20
C ASN A 156 14.75 0.47 -2.77
N ASN A 157 15.60 1.03 -3.62
CA ASN A 157 17.00 1.34 -3.32
C ASN A 157 17.25 2.86 -3.19
N ASN A 158 16.20 3.68 -3.11
CA ASN A 158 16.29 5.14 -3.04
C ASN A 158 15.83 5.70 -1.68
N PHE A 159 15.82 4.87 -0.65
CA PHE A 159 15.60 5.31 0.74
C PHE A 159 16.93 5.69 1.39
N PRO A 160 16.97 6.70 2.27
CA PRO A 160 18.17 7.03 3.02
C PRO A 160 18.72 5.82 3.78
N ASP A 161 20.00 5.53 3.61
CA ASP A 161 20.65 4.44 4.32
C ASP A 161 21.02 4.85 5.75
N LEU A 162 20.16 4.47 6.68
CA LEU A 162 20.40 4.62 8.11
C LEU A 162 21.12 3.40 8.72
N ASN A 163 21.25 2.30 7.97
CA ASN A 163 21.87 1.08 8.46
C ASN A 163 23.38 1.27 8.60
N SER A 164 24.03 1.88 7.61
CA SER A 164 25.47 2.14 7.67
C SER A 164 25.86 2.94 8.92
N LEU A 165 25.08 3.97 9.29
CA LEU A 165 25.28 4.75 10.51
C LEU A 165 25.20 3.90 11.78
N LEU A 166 24.24 2.97 11.84
CA LEU A 166 24.07 2.06 12.98
C LEU A 166 25.24 1.08 13.07
N TRP A 167 25.56 0.40 11.98
CA TRP A 167 26.62 -0.63 11.96
C TRP A 167 28.01 -0.05 12.21
N GLU A 168 28.33 1.12 11.64
CA GLU A 168 29.58 1.83 11.93
C GLU A 168 29.71 2.18 13.43
N SER A 169 28.60 2.56 14.08
CA SER A 169 28.59 2.83 15.51
C SER A 169 28.84 1.56 16.34
N GLU A 170 28.32 0.41 15.92
CA GLU A 170 28.50 -0.85 16.64
C GLU A 170 29.94 -1.37 16.51
N ASP A 171 30.53 -1.27 15.32
CA ASP A 171 31.92 -1.67 15.06
C ASP A 171 32.93 -0.82 15.80
N GLN A 172 32.62 0.47 15.99
CA GLN A 172 33.39 1.39 16.82
C GLN A 172 33.15 1.14 18.33
N LYS A 173 33.32 -0.11 18.81
CA LYS A 173 33.21 -0.58 20.22
C LYS A 173 33.94 0.26 21.28
N LYS A 174 34.69 1.29 20.89
CA LYS A 174 35.46 2.24 21.72
C LYS A 174 34.94 3.69 21.68
N SER A 175 33.90 4.01 20.91
CA SER A 175 33.28 5.34 20.93
C SER A 175 32.56 5.54 22.27
N LYS A 176 32.89 6.63 22.98
CA LYS A 176 32.21 7.02 24.22
C LYS A 176 30.77 7.50 23.98
N ARG A 177 30.39 7.75 22.72
CA ARG A 177 29.10 8.36 22.37
C ARG A 177 28.23 7.32 21.67
N LYS A 178 27.16 6.90 22.34
CA LYS A 178 26.12 6.04 21.76
C LYS A 178 25.43 6.79 20.63
N VAL A 179 25.32 6.19 19.45
CA VAL A 179 24.48 6.71 18.37
C VAL A 179 23.01 6.50 18.76
N PRO A 180 22.15 7.52 18.63
CA PRO A 180 20.72 7.38 18.88
C PRO A 180 20.10 6.37 17.91
N ASN A 181 19.19 5.52 18.41
CA ASN A 181 18.39 4.62 17.58
C ASN A 181 17.06 5.26 17.12
N HIS A 182 16.87 6.56 17.39
CA HIS A 182 15.68 7.33 17.03
C HIS A 182 16.09 8.75 16.62
N HIS A 183 15.27 9.42 15.80
CA HIS A 183 15.55 10.78 15.30
C HIS A 183 16.93 10.93 14.63
N ILE A 184 17.35 9.90 13.88
CA ILE A 184 18.59 9.96 13.09
C ILE A 184 18.35 10.93 11.93
N PRO A 185 19.20 11.96 11.74
CA PRO A 185 19.07 12.87 10.62
C PRO A 185 19.29 12.12 9.30
N ILE A 186 18.58 12.54 8.25
CA ILE A 186 18.79 12.03 6.89
C ILE A 186 20.21 12.42 6.48
N PRO A 187 21.07 11.48 6.03
CA PRO A 187 22.42 11.81 5.60
C PRO A 187 22.44 12.71 4.36
N ASP A 188 23.41 13.62 4.29
CA ASP A 188 23.57 14.59 3.20
C ASP A 188 24.29 14.04 1.94
N TRP A 189 24.65 12.75 1.95
CA TRP A 189 25.47 12.10 0.92
C TRP A 189 24.66 11.29 -0.09
#